data_AF-A0A7L4CJP8-F1
#
_entry.id   AF-A0A7L4CJP8-F1
#
_cell.length_a   1.000
_cell.length_b   1.000
_cell.length_c   1.000
_cell.angle_alpha   90.00
_cell.angle_beta   90.00
_cell.angle_gamma   90.00
#
_symmetry.space_group_name_H-M   'P 1'
#
loop_
_entity.id
_entity.type
_entity.pdbx_description
1 polymer ?
#
loop_
_entity_poly.entity_id
_entity_poly.type
_entity_poly.pdbx_seq_one_letter_code
_entity_poly.pdbx_strand_id
1 'polypeptide(L)'
;QDGAILVFLPGWDNISTLHDLLMSQVMFKSDRFIIIPLHSLMPTVNQTQVFKKTPPGVRKIVIATNIAETRLNRNDVVFVIDGGKIKETHFDTQNNISTMAAEWVSKANAKQRKGRAGRVQPGHCYHLYNGLRASLLDDYQLPEILRTPLEELCLQIKILKLGGIAYFLSKLMDPPSRDAVMLAINHLMELNALDRQEELTPLGVHLARLPVEPHIGKMILFGALFCCLDPVLTIAASLSFKDPFVIPLGKEKVADARRKELSKNTKSDHLTVVNAFTGWEETRRRGFRTEKDYCWEYFLSSNTLQMLHNMKGQFAEHLLAAGFVNSRDPKDPKSNTNSDNEKLLKAVICAGLYPKVAKIRPSFSKKRKMVKVCTKTDGTVNIHPKSVNVEETEFHYNWLVYHLKMRTSSIYLYDCTEVSPYCLLFFGGDISIQKDKDQDTIAVDEWIVFQSPARIANLVKNLRQELDDLLQEKIENPHPVDWNDTKSRDTAVLTAIIDLITTQENESARNYAPRFQGERYS
;
A
#
# COMPACT_ATOMS: atom_id res chain seq x y z
N GLN A 1 -14.45 11.07 -41.30
CA GLN A 1 -13.64 9.84 -41.44
C GLN A 1 -13.97 8.92 -40.27
N ASP A 2 -14.22 7.64 -40.56
CA ASP A 2 -14.50 6.62 -39.55
C ASP A 2 -13.22 6.04 -38.95
N GLY A 3 -13.36 5.46 -37.75
CA GLY A 3 -12.25 4.89 -37.00
C GLY A 3 -12.39 5.06 -35.50
N ALA A 4 -11.84 4.11 -34.74
CA ALA A 4 -11.80 4.20 -33.30
C ALA A 4 -10.77 5.25 -32.84
N ILE A 5 -11.07 5.87 -31.69
CA ILE A 5 -10.20 6.82 -31.01
C ILE A 5 -9.55 6.09 -29.82
N LEU A 6 -8.24 6.19 -29.68
CA LEU A 6 -7.48 5.70 -28.54
C LEU A 6 -6.83 6.88 -27.83
N VAL A 7 -7.17 7.08 -26.55
CA VAL A 7 -6.65 8.16 -25.71
C VAL A 7 -5.69 7.57 -24.68
N PHE A 8 -4.47 8.09 -24.60
CA PHE A 8 -3.49 7.73 -23.58
C PHE A 8 -3.48 8.74 -22.43
N LEU A 9 -3.73 8.25 -21.22
CA LEU A 9 -3.71 9.02 -19.96
C LEU A 9 -2.82 8.32 -18.91
N PRO A 10 -2.25 9.06 -17.95
CA PRO A 10 -1.23 8.48 -17.07
C PRO A 10 -1.79 7.49 -16.03
N GLY A 11 -3.08 7.56 -15.67
CA GLY A 11 -3.65 6.62 -14.70
C GLY A 11 -5.17 6.69 -14.59
N TRP A 12 -5.73 5.84 -13.72
CA TRP A 12 -7.18 5.67 -13.52
C TRP A 12 -7.93 6.97 -13.21
N ASP A 13 -7.32 7.86 -12.43
CA ASP A 13 -7.92 9.14 -12.06
C ASP A 13 -8.34 9.94 -13.30
N ASN A 14 -7.39 10.20 -14.20
CA ASN A 14 -7.64 10.90 -15.45
C ASN A 14 -8.56 10.12 -16.39
N ILE A 15 -8.46 8.79 -16.43
CA ILE A 15 -9.36 7.94 -17.25
C ILE A 15 -10.81 8.14 -16.82
N SER A 16 -11.08 8.02 -15.52
CA SER A 16 -12.43 8.16 -14.97
C SER A 16 -12.96 9.59 -15.13
N THR A 17 -12.13 10.62 -14.87
CA THR A 17 -12.52 12.01 -15.09
C THR A 17 -12.85 12.31 -16.55
N LEU A 18 -12.05 11.84 -17.50
CA LEU A 18 -12.34 12.05 -18.93
C LEU A 18 -13.59 11.28 -19.37
N HIS A 19 -13.77 10.06 -18.88
CA HIS A 19 -14.98 9.28 -19.15
C HIS A 19 -16.23 10.03 -18.69
N ASP A 20 -16.24 10.53 -17.45
CA ASP A 20 -17.36 11.27 -16.89
C ASP A 20 -17.58 12.61 -17.62
N LEU A 21 -16.50 13.30 -18.00
CA LEU A 21 -16.57 14.52 -18.79
C LEU A 21 -17.25 14.27 -20.15
N LEU A 22 -16.88 13.20 -20.86
CA LEU A 22 -17.52 12.83 -22.12
C LEU A 22 -18.99 12.48 -21.89
N MET A 23 -19.28 11.59 -20.92
CA MET A 23 -20.65 11.15 -20.62
C MET A 23 -21.55 12.26 -20.08
N SER A 24 -21.01 13.38 -19.60
CA SER A 24 -21.80 14.55 -19.21
C SER A 24 -22.43 15.28 -20.41
N GLN A 25 -21.84 15.15 -21.60
CA GLN A 25 -22.27 15.84 -22.81
C GLN A 25 -23.29 15.00 -23.59
N VAL A 26 -24.37 15.64 -24.05
CA VAL A 26 -25.50 14.98 -24.74
C VAL A 26 -25.04 14.18 -25.98
N MET A 27 -24.02 14.66 -26.69
CA MET A 27 -23.49 13.99 -27.88
C MET A 27 -23.02 12.55 -27.60
N PHE A 28 -22.23 12.37 -26.53
CA PHE A 28 -21.60 11.09 -26.20
C PHE A 28 -22.51 10.13 -25.42
N LYS A 29 -23.68 10.60 -24.95
CA LYS A 29 -24.72 9.75 -24.35
C LYS A 29 -25.50 8.92 -25.37
N SER A 30 -25.36 9.22 -26.67
CA SER A 30 -26.05 8.46 -27.72
C SER A 30 -25.40 7.09 -27.95
N ASP A 31 -26.19 6.11 -28.39
CA ASP A 31 -25.73 4.75 -28.73
C ASP A 31 -24.77 4.69 -29.93
N ARG A 32 -24.47 5.85 -30.53
CA ARG A 32 -23.44 6.01 -31.56
C ARG A 32 -22.02 6.00 -31.00
N PHE A 33 -21.85 5.97 -29.68
CA PHE A 33 -20.55 5.92 -29.03
C PHE A 33 -20.45 4.75 -28.05
N ILE A 34 -19.31 4.06 -28.09
CA ILE A 34 -18.93 3.07 -27.07
C ILE A 34 -17.63 3.56 -26.44
N ILE A 35 -17.71 4.07 -25.21
CA ILE A 35 -16.56 4.60 -24.47
C ILE A 35 -16.09 3.54 -23.47
N ILE A 36 -14.85 3.09 -23.61
CA ILE A 36 -14.28 1.98 -22.84
C ILE A 36 -13.07 2.47 -22.05
N PRO A 37 -13.14 2.55 -20.71
CA PRO A 37 -11.95 2.74 -19.89
C PRO A 37 -11.09 1.46 -19.89
N LEU A 38 -9.77 1.61 -19.92
CA LEU A 38 -8.81 0.50 -19.93
C LEU A 38 -7.62 0.77 -19.00
N HIS A 39 -7.50 -0.03 -17.94
CA HIS A 39 -6.44 0.08 -16.95
C HIS A 39 -6.01 -1.32 -16.47
N SER A 40 -4.75 -1.50 -16.08
CA SER A 40 -4.19 -2.79 -15.66
C SER A 40 -4.94 -3.43 -14.48
N LEU A 41 -5.32 -2.61 -13.50
CA LEU A 41 -6.08 -3.02 -12.30
C LEU A 41 -7.58 -3.30 -12.54
N MET A 42 -8.08 -3.19 -13.78
CA MET A 42 -9.48 -3.55 -14.08
C MET A 42 -9.66 -5.07 -14.17
N PRO A 43 -10.83 -5.63 -13.79
CA PRO A 43 -11.12 -7.05 -14.01
C PRO A 43 -10.93 -7.47 -15.46
N THR A 44 -10.35 -8.66 -15.68
CA THR A 44 -10.01 -9.18 -17.02
C THR A 44 -11.19 -9.18 -17.99
N VAL A 45 -12.40 -9.52 -17.52
CA VAL A 45 -13.63 -9.51 -18.31
C VAL A 45 -13.88 -8.13 -18.92
N ASN A 46 -13.63 -7.05 -18.18
CA ASN A 46 -13.83 -5.68 -18.66
C ASN A 46 -12.75 -5.27 -19.67
N GLN A 47 -11.51 -5.72 -19.48
CA GLN A 47 -10.42 -5.45 -20.42
C GLN A 47 -10.71 -6.04 -21.81
N THR A 48 -11.33 -7.23 -21.89
CA THR A 48 -11.60 -7.89 -23.17
C THR A 48 -12.61 -7.16 -24.07
N GLN A 49 -13.42 -6.24 -23.52
CA GLN A 49 -14.41 -5.49 -24.29
C GLN A 49 -13.77 -4.61 -25.38
N VAL A 50 -12.51 -4.18 -25.17
CA VAL A 50 -11.76 -3.34 -26.12
C VAL A 50 -11.54 -4.01 -27.49
N PHE A 51 -11.49 -5.33 -27.51
CA PHE A 51 -11.22 -6.13 -28.72
C PHE A 51 -12.47 -6.37 -29.57
N LYS A 52 -13.66 -6.09 -29.04
CA LYS A 52 -14.90 -6.25 -29.81
C LYS A 52 -14.99 -5.17 -30.88
N LYS A 53 -15.33 -5.59 -32.11
CA LYS A 53 -15.58 -4.67 -33.23
C LYS A 53 -16.92 -3.97 -33.02
N THR A 54 -16.98 -2.67 -33.31
CA THR A 54 -18.24 -1.93 -33.19
C THR A 54 -19.14 -2.13 -34.41
N PRO A 55 -20.48 -2.04 -34.24
CA PRO A 55 -21.41 -2.00 -35.36
C PRO A 55 -21.14 -0.79 -36.28
N PRO A 56 -21.54 -0.88 -37.57
CA PRO A 56 -21.51 0.27 -38.48
C PRO A 56 -22.26 1.48 -37.89
N GLY A 57 -21.69 2.68 -38.04
CA GLY A 57 -22.26 3.91 -37.49
C GLY A 57 -22.00 4.16 -36.00
N VAL A 58 -21.33 3.21 -35.31
CA VAL A 58 -20.95 3.34 -33.89
C VAL A 58 -19.44 3.55 -33.75
N ARG A 59 -19.04 4.62 -33.08
CA ARG A 59 -17.64 4.98 -32.83
C ARG A 59 -17.16 4.48 -31.48
N LYS A 60 -16.07 3.72 -31.49
CA LYS A 60 -15.36 3.31 -30.28
C LYS A 60 -14.39 4.38 -29.81
N ILE A 61 -14.41 4.68 -28.50
CA ILE A 61 -13.44 5.55 -27.83
C ILE A 61 -12.84 4.75 -26.68
N VAL A 62 -11.56 4.43 -26.77
CA VAL A 62 -10.83 3.72 -25.72
C VAL A 62 -9.99 4.73 -24.94
N ILE A 63 -10.18 4.79 -23.63
CA ILE A 63 -9.41 5.68 -22.74
C ILE A 63 -8.51 4.81 -21.88
N ALA A 64 -7.21 4.81 -22.16
CA ALA A 64 -6.27 3.81 -21.66
C ALA A 64 -5.03 4.41 -21.00
N THR A 65 -4.37 3.62 -20.16
CA THR A 65 -2.97 3.86 -19.77
C THR A 65 -1.98 3.35 -20.82
N ASN A 66 -0.70 3.37 -20.48
CA ASN A 66 0.38 2.76 -21.26
C ASN A 66 0.18 1.25 -21.52
N ILE A 67 -0.75 0.55 -20.85
CA ILE A 67 -1.10 -0.83 -21.17
C ILE A 67 -1.49 -1.01 -22.65
N ALA A 68 -2.06 0.03 -23.27
CA ALA A 68 -2.44 0.05 -24.68
C ALA A 68 -1.25 0.24 -25.64
N GLU A 69 -0.05 0.61 -25.14
CA GLU A 69 1.15 0.77 -25.96
C GLU A 69 1.63 -0.56 -26.53
N THR A 70 1.37 -1.68 -25.87
CA THR A 70 1.83 -3.00 -26.29
C THR A 70 0.70 -4.01 -26.41
N ARG A 71 -0.24 -4.06 -25.45
CA ARG A 71 -1.23 -5.15 -25.33
C ARG A 71 -2.39 -5.10 -26.34
N LEU A 72 -2.63 -3.98 -27.03
CA LEU A 72 -3.69 -3.88 -28.03
C LEU A 72 -3.19 -4.30 -29.42
N ASN A 73 -3.24 -5.60 -29.72
CA ASN A 73 -2.95 -6.14 -31.05
C ASN A 73 -4.25 -6.39 -31.84
N ARG A 74 -4.35 -5.77 -33.03
CA ARG A 74 -5.49 -5.75 -33.98
C ARG A 74 -6.75 -4.99 -33.52
N ASN A 75 -6.67 -3.67 -33.51
CA ASN A 75 -7.83 -2.80 -33.32
C ASN A 75 -8.06 -1.88 -34.54
N ASP A 76 -9.31 -1.48 -34.71
CA ASP A 76 -9.88 -0.48 -35.63
C ASP A 76 -9.49 0.98 -35.30
N VAL A 77 -8.36 1.18 -34.60
CA VAL A 77 -7.87 2.49 -34.17
C VAL A 77 -7.28 3.25 -35.35
N VAL A 78 -7.76 4.47 -35.55
CA VAL A 78 -7.33 5.40 -36.60
C VAL A 78 -6.86 6.72 -36.02
N PHE A 79 -7.41 7.09 -34.85
CA PHE A 79 -7.04 8.32 -34.16
C PHE A 79 -6.42 7.98 -32.81
N VAL A 80 -5.23 8.51 -32.56
CA VAL A 80 -4.57 8.41 -31.26
C VAL A 80 -4.45 9.81 -30.68
N ILE A 81 -4.86 9.96 -29.42
CA ILE A 81 -4.64 11.16 -28.62
C ILE A 81 -3.64 10.78 -27.53
N ASP A 82 -2.42 11.28 -27.65
CA ASP A 82 -1.35 11.08 -26.69
C ASP A 82 -1.33 12.23 -25.69
N GLY A 83 -1.78 11.98 -24.46
CA GLY A 83 -1.72 12.95 -23.36
C GLY A 83 -0.31 13.37 -22.95
N GLY A 84 0.73 12.71 -23.48
CA GLY A 84 2.13 13.08 -23.26
C GLY A 84 2.69 12.69 -21.90
N LYS A 85 1.89 12.01 -21.08
CA LYS A 85 2.25 11.59 -19.72
C LYS A 85 2.20 10.08 -19.54
N ILE A 86 2.98 9.57 -18.60
CA ILE A 86 3.04 8.18 -18.16
C ILE A 86 3.30 8.15 -16.66
N LYS A 87 2.75 7.17 -15.93
CA LYS A 87 3.08 6.99 -14.52
C LYS A 87 4.39 6.23 -14.39
N GLU A 88 5.32 6.78 -13.62
CA GLU A 88 6.59 6.14 -13.29
C GLU A 88 6.79 6.10 -11.78
N THR A 89 7.41 5.01 -11.32
CA THR A 89 7.96 4.90 -9.97
C THR A 89 9.40 5.38 -9.98
N HIS A 90 9.73 6.22 -9.00
CA HIS A 90 11.08 6.70 -8.69
C HIS A 90 11.44 6.35 -7.26
N PHE A 91 12.68 5.94 -7.06
CA PHE A 91 13.20 5.57 -5.76
C PHE A 91 14.39 6.46 -5.37
N ASP A 92 14.21 7.19 -4.28
CA ASP A 92 15.28 7.98 -3.65
C ASP A 92 15.96 7.12 -2.58
N THR A 93 17.15 6.60 -2.92
CA THR A 93 17.97 5.77 -2.04
C THR A 93 18.51 6.53 -0.83
N GLN A 94 18.70 7.85 -0.92
CA GLN A 94 19.24 8.62 0.21
C GLN A 94 18.24 8.72 1.35
N ASN A 95 16.95 8.75 1.01
CA ASN A 95 15.88 9.00 1.98
C ASN A 95 14.96 7.79 2.20
N ASN A 96 15.19 6.72 1.44
CA ASN A 96 14.35 5.53 1.37
C ASN A 96 12.89 5.89 1.07
N ILE A 97 12.67 6.70 0.03
CA ILE A 97 11.34 7.15 -0.40
C ILE A 97 11.09 6.65 -1.82
N SER A 98 10.05 5.83 -1.97
CA SER A 98 9.47 5.49 -3.27
C SER A 98 8.32 6.44 -3.57
N THR A 99 8.28 6.98 -4.78
CA THR A 99 7.20 7.86 -5.25
C THR A 99 6.70 7.38 -6.60
N MET A 100 5.40 7.56 -6.85
CA MET A 100 4.79 7.31 -8.16
C MET A 100 4.18 8.60 -8.70
N ALA A 101 4.69 9.10 -9.82
CA ALA A 101 4.32 10.39 -10.39
C ALA A 101 4.01 10.31 -11.89
N ALA A 102 3.33 11.33 -12.42
CA ALA A 102 3.02 11.44 -13.84
C ALA A 102 4.12 12.21 -14.58
N GLU A 103 5.03 11.47 -15.19
CA GLU A 103 6.18 11.99 -15.93
C GLU A 103 5.90 12.17 -17.42
N TRP A 104 6.74 12.96 -18.07
CA TRP A 104 6.71 13.08 -19.53
C TRP A 104 7.08 11.75 -20.19
N VAL A 105 6.41 11.43 -21.30
CA VAL A 105 6.75 10.24 -22.09
C VAL A 105 8.12 10.38 -22.76
N SER A 106 8.82 9.27 -22.97
CA SER A 106 10.00 9.26 -23.84
C SER A 106 9.62 9.36 -25.32
N LYS A 107 10.58 9.68 -26.19
CA LYS A 107 10.41 9.63 -27.64
C LYS A 107 10.03 8.23 -28.11
N ALA A 108 10.58 7.19 -27.49
CA ALA A 108 10.22 5.80 -27.78
C ALA A 108 8.74 5.51 -27.48
N ASN A 109 8.21 5.94 -26.32
CA ASN A 109 6.78 5.78 -26.02
C ASN A 109 5.91 6.57 -27.01
N ALA A 110 6.25 7.83 -27.30
CA ALA A 110 5.52 8.64 -28.26
C ALA A 110 5.46 7.98 -29.65
N LYS A 111 6.56 7.38 -30.09
CA LYS A 111 6.64 6.60 -31.35
C LYS A 111 5.76 5.35 -31.31
N GLN A 112 5.75 4.61 -30.19
CA GLN A 112 4.88 3.44 -29.99
C GLN A 112 3.39 3.83 -30.04
N ARG A 113 3.01 4.92 -29.36
CA ARG A 113 1.64 5.47 -29.35
C ARG A 113 1.21 5.88 -30.75
N LYS A 114 2.06 6.63 -31.48
CA LYS A 114 1.82 7.00 -32.89
C LYS A 114 1.59 5.77 -33.77
N GLY A 115 2.36 4.70 -33.57
CA GLY A 115 2.21 3.44 -34.30
C GLY A 115 0.86 2.74 -34.13
N ARG A 116 0.06 3.09 -33.10
CA ARG A 116 -1.27 2.51 -32.88
C ARG A 116 -2.31 3.01 -33.88
N ALA A 117 -2.13 4.20 -34.46
CA ALA A 117 -3.06 4.80 -35.42
C ALA A 117 -2.93 4.24 -36.84
N GLY A 118 -1.77 3.66 -37.19
CA GLY A 118 -1.42 3.28 -38.56
C GLY A 118 -1.55 1.79 -38.90
N ARG A 119 -2.30 1.01 -38.11
CA ARG A 119 -2.34 -0.46 -38.25
C ARG A 119 -3.32 -0.98 -39.30
N VAL A 120 -4.43 -0.27 -39.50
CA VAL A 120 -5.53 -0.70 -40.38
C VAL A 120 -5.66 0.17 -41.64
N GLN A 121 -5.34 1.46 -41.53
CA GLN A 121 -5.34 2.45 -42.59
C GLN A 121 -4.51 3.66 -42.16
N PRO A 122 -4.26 4.66 -43.03
CA PRO A 122 -3.64 5.92 -42.60
C PRO A 122 -4.42 6.55 -41.44
N GLY A 123 -3.70 6.96 -40.40
CA GLY A 123 -4.28 7.48 -39.17
C GLY A 123 -3.57 8.73 -38.66
N HIS A 124 -4.12 9.31 -37.59
CA HIS A 124 -3.64 10.56 -36.99
C HIS A 124 -3.23 10.32 -35.54
N CYS A 125 -2.12 10.94 -35.13
CA CYS A 125 -1.66 10.96 -33.75
C CYS A 125 -1.51 12.41 -33.28
N TYR A 126 -2.22 12.77 -32.22
CA TYR A 126 -2.22 14.11 -31.64
C TYR A 126 -1.46 14.06 -30.31
N HIS A 127 -0.32 14.75 -30.23
CA HIS A 127 0.50 14.82 -29.03
C HIS A 127 0.20 16.10 -28.24
N LEU A 128 -0.13 15.97 -26.95
CA LEU A 128 -0.47 17.10 -26.07
C LEU A 128 0.77 17.75 -25.42
N TYR A 129 1.83 17.90 -26.20
CA TYR A 129 3.03 18.65 -25.83
C TYR A 129 3.51 19.50 -27.01
N ASN A 130 4.07 20.67 -26.71
CA ASN A 130 4.55 21.59 -27.74
C ASN A 130 5.90 21.13 -28.35
N GLY A 131 6.31 21.78 -29.44
CA GLY A 131 7.55 21.44 -30.14
C GLY A 131 8.81 21.56 -29.27
N LEU A 132 8.85 22.53 -28.35
CA LEU A 132 9.95 22.69 -27.40
C LEU A 132 10.04 21.51 -26.42
N ARG A 133 8.91 21.09 -25.85
CA ARG A 133 8.87 19.90 -24.99
C ARG A 133 9.29 18.66 -25.78
N ALA A 134 8.82 18.50 -27.02
CA ALA A 134 9.19 17.38 -27.87
C ALA A 134 10.70 17.27 -28.12
N SER A 135 11.41 18.41 -28.27
CA SER A 135 12.87 18.40 -28.46
C SER A 135 13.64 18.07 -27.17
N LEU A 136 13.01 18.23 -26.00
CA LEU A 136 13.60 17.97 -24.68
C LEU A 136 13.20 16.62 -24.07
N LEU A 137 12.41 15.80 -24.77
CA LEU A 137 12.07 14.46 -24.28
C LEU A 137 13.30 13.55 -24.33
N ASP A 138 13.45 12.71 -23.30
CA ASP A 138 14.43 11.63 -23.31
C ASP A 138 14.11 10.63 -24.41
N ASP A 139 15.14 10.00 -24.98
CA ASP A 139 14.95 9.05 -26.07
C ASP A 139 14.21 7.79 -25.58
N TYR A 140 14.54 7.32 -24.38
CA TYR A 140 13.99 6.14 -23.74
C TYR A 140 13.71 6.41 -22.26
N GLN A 141 12.76 5.66 -21.69
CA GLN A 141 12.54 5.65 -20.24
C GLN A 141 13.72 4.94 -19.57
N LEU A 142 14.06 5.39 -18.36
CA LEU A 142 15.02 4.68 -17.52
C LEU A 142 14.45 3.28 -17.18
N PRO A 143 15.22 2.19 -17.32
CA PRO A 143 14.80 0.85 -16.95
C PRO A 143 14.27 0.78 -15.52
N GLU A 144 13.18 0.05 -15.29
CA GLU A 144 12.52 -0.05 -13.97
C GLU A 144 13.49 -0.47 -12.86
N ILE A 145 14.38 -1.43 -13.16
CA ILE A 145 15.41 -1.92 -12.23
C ILE A 145 16.30 -0.82 -11.63
N LEU A 146 16.45 0.33 -12.31
CA LEU A 146 17.28 1.44 -11.87
C LEU A 146 16.51 2.50 -11.05
N ARG A 147 15.18 2.38 -10.94
CA ARG A 147 14.32 3.42 -10.34
C ARG A 147 13.20 2.89 -9.44
N THR A 148 13.12 1.59 -9.21
CA THR A 148 12.17 0.98 -8.29
C THR A 148 12.88 0.38 -7.07
N PRO A 149 12.18 0.26 -5.93
CA PRO A 149 12.61 -0.63 -4.85
C PRO A 149 12.77 -2.07 -5.37
N LEU A 150 13.64 -2.86 -4.74
CA LEU A 150 14.12 -4.15 -5.26
C LEU A 150 13.72 -5.37 -4.41
N GLU A 151 12.93 -5.17 -3.36
CA GLU A 151 12.59 -6.19 -2.36
C GLU A 151 11.89 -7.40 -3.00
N GLU A 152 10.92 -7.17 -3.89
CA GLU A 152 10.23 -8.26 -4.61
C GLU A 152 11.22 -9.06 -5.47
N LEU A 153 12.11 -8.37 -6.20
CA LEU A 153 13.11 -9.03 -7.04
C LEU A 153 14.13 -9.83 -6.21
N CYS A 154 14.55 -9.30 -5.06
CA CYS A 154 15.43 -9.99 -4.12
C CYS A 154 14.80 -11.30 -3.62
N LEU A 155 13.50 -11.29 -3.29
CA LEU A 155 12.77 -12.51 -2.93
C LEU A 155 12.69 -13.49 -4.10
N GLN A 156 12.45 -13.02 -5.33
CA GLN A 156 12.43 -13.88 -6.52
C GLN A 156 13.79 -14.55 -6.78
N ILE A 157 14.89 -13.83 -6.60
CA ILE A 157 16.24 -14.39 -6.74
C ILE A 157 16.46 -15.54 -5.76
N LYS A 158 16.02 -15.36 -4.50
CA LYS A 158 16.20 -16.35 -3.45
C LYS A 158 15.28 -17.56 -3.60
N ILE A 159 14.00 -17.37 -3.93
CA ILE A 159 13.06 -18.49 -4.09
C ILE A 159 13.43 -19.36 -5.30
N LEU A 160 14.01 -18.76 -6.35
CA LEU A 160 14.56 -19.45 -7.52
C LEU A 160 15.97 -20.01 -7.31
N LYS A 161 16.57 -19.82 -6.13
CA LYS A 161 17.91 -20.30 -5.75
C LYS A 161 19.02 -19.88 -6.73
N LEU A 162 18.99 -18.62 -7.17
CA LEU A 162 19.96 -18.06 -8.14
C LEU A 162 21.29 -17.59 -7.52
N GLY A 163 21.52 -17.90 -6.24
CA GLY A 163 22.73 -17.53 -5.50
C GLY A 163 22.62 -16.23 -4.70
N GLY A 164 23.75 -15.57 -4.46
CA GLY A 164 23.80 -14.32 -3.70
C GLY A 164 23.13 -13.16 -4.45
N ILE A 165 22.28 -12.39 -3.75
CA ILE A 165 21.43 -11.34 -4.34
C ILE A 165 22.28 -10.30 -5.07
N ALA A 166 23.25 -9.70 -4.37
CA ALA A 166 24.11 -8.67 -4.95
C ALA A 166 24.95 -9.20 -6.13
N TYR A 167 25.41 -10.44 -6.04
CA TYR A 167 26.16 -11.07 -7.13
C TYR A 167 25.30 -11.25 -8.38
N PHE A 168 24.08 -11.78 -8.24
CA PHE A 168 23.17 -11.97 -9.36
C PHE A 168 22.80 -10.63 -10.03
N LEU A 169 22.42 -9.63 -9.23
CA LEU A 169 22.01 -8.31 -9.75
C LEU A 169 23.16 -7.60 -10.48
N SER A 170 24.41 -7.84 -10.11
CA SER A 170 25.59 -7.30 -10.81
C SER A 170 25.78 -7.84 -12.23
N LYS A 171 25.09 -8.95 -12.59
CA LYS A 171 25.17 -9.60 -13.91
C LYS A 171 24.03 -9.21 -14.86
N LEU A 172 23.11 -8.34 -14.42
CA LEU A 172 22.03 -7.84 -15.28
C LEU A 172 22.58 -6.94 -16.40
N MET A 173 21.75 -6.75 -17.43
CA MET A 173 22.06 -5.84 -18.56
C MET A 173 22.32 -4.41 -18.06
N ASP A 174 21.44 -3.92 -17.18
CA ASP A 174 21.55 -2.65 -16.49
C ASP A 174 21.54 -2.93 -14.98
N PRO A 175 22.71 -3.12 -14.35
CA PRO A 175 22.77 -3.46 -12.93
C PRO A 175 22.33 -2.26 -12.06
N PRO A 176 21.51 -2.49 -11.00
CA PRO A 176 21.12 -1.43 -10.07
C PRO A 176 22.30 -0.94 -9.23
N SER A 177 22.12 0.22 -8.58
CA SER A 177 23.13 0.74 -7.66
C SER A 177 23.28 -0.17 -6.44
N ARG A 178 24.51 -0.27 -5.91
CA ARG A 178 24.80 -1.07 -4.71
C ARG A 178 23.95 -0.62 -3.51
N ASP A 179 23.72 0.69 -3.37
CA ASP A 179 22.91 1.24 -2.28
C ASP A 179 21.45 0.76 -2.35
N ALA A 180 20.85 0.74 -3.55
CA ALA A 180 19.49 0.23 -3.73
C ALA A 180 19.39 -1.26 -3.37
N VAL A 181 20.41 -2.05 -3.74
CA VAL A 181 20.47 -3.48 -3.40
C VAL A 181 20.58 -3.69 -1.90
N MET A 182 21.51 -3.00 -1.23
CA MET A 182 21.70 -3.12 0.22
C MET A 182 20.48 -2.65 1.01
N LEU A 183 19.82 -1.58 0.57
CA LEU A 183 18.57 -1.11 1.18
C LEU A 183 17.47 -2.18 1.09
N ALA A 184 17.31 -2.82 -0.07
CA ALA A 184 16.32 -3.88 -0.24
C ALA A 184 16.62 -5.11 0.63
N ILE A 185 17.88 -5.55 0.71
CA ILE A 185 18.29 -6.66 1.58
C ILE A 185 18.03 -6.33 3.05
N ASN A 186 18.45 -5.16 3.51
CA ASN A 186 18.25 -4.72 4.89
C ASN A 186 16.75 -4.64 5.22
N HIS A 187 15.94 -4.08 4.33
CA HIS A 187 14.49 -3.98 4.53
C HIS A 187 13.83 -5.36 4.60
N LEU A 188 14.25 -6.33 3.78
CA LEU A 188 13.76 -7.70 3.86
C LEU A 188 14.17 -8.41 5.16
N MET A 189 15.36 -8.12 5.71
CA MET A 189 15.76 -8.59 7.04
C MET A 189 14.89 -7.95 8.14
N GLU A 190 14.64 -6.64 8.07
CA GLU A 190 13.77 -5.93 9.03
C GLU A 190 12.31 -6.43 8.97
N LEU A 191 11.86 -6.91 7.80
CA LEU A 191 10.57 -7.57 7.62
C LEU A 191 10.56 -9.03 8.12
N ASN A 192 11.69 -9.58 8.55
CA ASN A 192 11.91 -11.00 8.85
C ASN A 192 11.60 -11.92 7.65
N ALA A 193 11.77 -11.43 6.43
CA ALA A 193 11.65 -12.22 5.20
C ALA A 193 12.97 -12.90 4.83
N LEU A 194 14.09 -12.30 5.22
CA LEU A 194 15.42 -12.88 5.15
C LEU A 194 16.03 -12.97 6.55
N ASP A 195 16.82 -14.00 6.80
CA ASP A 195 17.66 -14.09 7.98
C ASP A 195 18.97 -13.28 7.81
N ARG A 196 19.86 -13.33 8.81
CA ARG A 196 21.14 -12.62 8.80
C ARG A 196 22.16 -13.20 7.81
N GLN A 197 21.89 -14.39 7.28
CA GLN A 197 22.67 -15.07 6.26
C GLN A 197 22.12 -14.77 4.84
N GLU A 198 21.13 -13.86 4.74
CA GLU A 198 20.38 -13.53 3.53
C GLU A 198 19.55 -14.71 3.00
N GLU A 199 19.23 -15.73 3.81
CA GLU A 199 18.42 -16.86 3.40
C GLU A 199 16.94 -16.64 3.73
N LEU A 200 16.04 -17.27 2.95
CA LEU A 200 14.61 -17.11 3.14
C LEU A 200 14.16 -17.73 4.46
N THR A 201 13.44 -16.94 5.25
CA THR A 201 12.66 -17.45 6.39
C THR A 201 11.39 -18.14 5.89
N PRO A 202 10.65 -18.89 6.74
CA PRO A 202 9.35 -19.44 6.35
C PRO A 202 8.37 -18.36 5.89
N LEU A 203 8.36 -17.21 6.56
CA LEU A 203 7.61 -16.02 6.13
C LEU A 203 8.06 -15.54 4.75
N GLY A 204 9.37 -15.42 4.53
CA GLY A 204 9.94 -14.98 3.25
C GLY A 204 9.52 -15.86 2.06
N VAL A 205 9.41 -17.17 2.26
CA VAL A 205 8.92 -18.11 1.24
C VAL A 205 7.48 -17.79 0.84
N HIS A 206 6.59 -17.54 1.81
CA HIS A 206 5.20 -17.16 1.52
C HIS A 206 5.11 -15.79 0.85
N LEU A 207 5.91 -14.82 1.28
CA LEU A 207 5.95 -13.49 0.65
C LEU A 207 6.42 -13.57 -0.80
N ALA A 208 7.41 -14.40 -1.12
CA ALA A 208 7.89 -14.60 -2.48
C ALA A 208 6.85 -15.23 -3.42
N ARG A 209 5.82 -15.89 -2.88
CA ARG A 209 4.70 -16.48 -3.65
C ARG A 209 3.56 -15.49 -3.92
N LEU A 210 3.55 -14.34 -3.25
CA LEU A 210 2.52 -13.32 -3.42
C LEU A 210 3.01 -12.26 -4.43
N PRO A 211 2.23 -11.92 -5.48
CA PRO A 211 2.64 -10.96 -6.51
C PRO A 211 2.38 -9.51 -6.07
N VAL A 212 2.90 -9.13 -4.90
CA VAL A 212 2.75 -7.79 -4.29
C VAL A 212 4.04 -7.41 -3.57
N GLU A 213 4.19 -6.13 -3.23
CA GLU A 213 5.31 -5.69 -2.40
C GLU A 213 5.32 -6.44 -1.05
N PRO A 214 6.49 -6.87 -0.54
CA PRO A 214 6.57 -7.76 0.63
C PRO A 214 5.88 -7.22 1.89
N HIS A 215 5.87 -5.90 2.08
CA HIS A 215 5.23 -5.24 3.21
C HIS A 215 3.69 -5.34 3.14
N ILE A 216 3.11 -5.22 1.92
CA ILE A 216 1.69 -5.48 1.65
C ILE A 216 1.39 -6.97 1.79
N GLY A 217 2.25 -7.83 1.24
CA GLY A 217 2.14 -9.28 1.35
C GLY A 217 2.06 -9.74 2.80
N LYS A 218 2.95 -9.24 3.66
CA LYS A 218 2.97 -9.52 5.10
C LYS A 218 1.68 -9.06 5.78
N MET A 219 1.20 -7.86 5.44
CA MET A 219 -0.06 -7.32 5.99
C MET A 219 -1.25 -8.22 5.64
N ILE A 220 -1.45 -8.56 4.37
CA ILE A 220 -2.61 -9.36 3.94
C ILE A 220 -2.52 -10.82 4.42
N LEU A 221 -1.30 -11.36 4.54
CA LEU A 221 -1.05 -12.69 5.08
C LEU A 221 -1.49 -12.79 6.54
N PHE A 222 -1.08 -11.82 7.37
CA PHE A 222 -1.52 -11.76 8.78
C PHE A 222 -3.01 -11.42 8.91
N GLY A 223 -3.58 -10.65 7.98
CA GLY A 223 -5.02 -10.44 7.91
C GLY A 223 -5.81 -11.75 7.73
N ALA A 224 -5.29 -12.66 6.89
CA ALA A 224 -5.86 -14.00 6.73
C ALA A 224 -5.62 -14.89 7.96
N LEU A 225 -4.39 -14.94 8.48
CA LEU A 225 -4.05 -15.78 9.64
C LEU A 225 -4.86 -15.42 10.88
N PHE A 226 -5.10 -14.13 11.15
CA PHE A 226 -5.86 -13.68 12.32
C PHE A 226 -7.35 -13.42 12.05
N CYS A 227 -7.88 -13.83 10.88
CA CYS A 227 -9.29 -13.68 10.52
C CYS A 227 -9.84 -12.26 10.65
N CYS A 228 -9.09 -11.28 10.15
CA CYS A 228 -9.51 -9.87 10.04
C CYS A 228 -9.37 -9.36 8.59
N LEU A 229 -9.75 -10.20 7.62
CA LEU A 229 -9.39 -10.06 6.22
C LEU A 229 -9.94 -8.79 5.55
N ASP A 230 -11.25 -8.55 5.60
CA ASP A 230 -11.93 -7.46 4.88
C ASP A 230 -11.37 -6.04 5.18
N PRO A 231 -11.21 -5.62 6.45
CA PRO A 231 -10.61 -4.32 6.77
C PRO A 231 -9.13 -4.27 6.39
N VAL A 232 -8.37 -5.35 6.59
CA VAL A 232 -6.94 -5.41 6.24
C VAL A 232 -6.73 -5.28 4.74
N LEU A 233 -7.53 -5.97 3.92
CA LEU A 233 -7.47 -5.84 2.46
C LEU A 233 -7.84 -4.43 2.00
N THR A 234 -8.75 -3.75 2.71
CA THR A 234 -9.10 -2.35 2.45
C THR A 234 -7.91 -1.43 2.68
N ILE A 235 -7.18 -1.63 3.79
CA ILE A 235 -5.98 -0.87 4.12
C ILE A 235 -4.88 -1.15 3.08
N ALA A 236 -4.57 -2.42 2.82
CA ALA A 236 -3.58 -2.83 1.82
C ALA A 236 -3.85 -2.23 0.44
N ALA A 237 -5.11 -2.20 0.00
CA ALA A 237 -5.50 -1.58 -1.27
C ALA A 237 -5.25 -0.07 -1.27
N SER A 238 -5.56 0.61 -0.17
CA SER A 238 -5.34 2.05 -0.05
C SER A 238 -3.85 2.43 -0.07
N LEU A 239 -2.99 1.62 0.56
CA LEU A 239 -1.53 1.81 0.56
C LEU A 239 -0.92 1.56 -0.82
N SER A 240 -1.41 0.53 -1.52
CA SER A 240 -0.91 0.13 -2.84
C SER A 240 -1.36 1.08 -3.97
N PHE A 241 -2.42 1.86 -3.77
CA PHE A 241 -2.96 2.77 -4.79
C PHE A 241 -3.00 4.23 -4.35
N LYS A 242 -4.01 4.58 -3.54
CA LYS A 242 -4.17 5.86 -2.83
C LYS A 242 -5.41 5.79 -1.94
N ASP A 243 -5.47 6.64 -0.92
CA ASP A 243 -6.66 6.81 -0.11
C ASP A 243 -7.81 7.52 -0.88
N PRO A 244 -9.08 7.32 -0.50
CA PRO A 244 -10.23 7.83 -1.24
C PRO A 244 -10.56 9.31 -0.96
N PHE A 245 -9.88 9.98 -0.01
CA PHE A 245 -10.24 11.34 0.39
C PHE A 245 -9.75 12.38 -0.63
N VAL A 246 -10.66 13.28 -1.00
CA VAL A 246 -10.37 14.46 -1.80
C VAL A 246 -10.55 15.72 -0.97
N ILE A 247 -9.80 16.78 -1.27
CA ILE A 247 -9.93 18.06 -0.59
C ILE A 247 -10.19 19.13 -1.66
N PRO A 248 -11.46 19.56 -1.84
CA PRO A 248 -11.77 20.66 -2.73
C PRO A 248 -11.21 21.98 -2.19
N LEU A 249 -10.77 22.84 -3.11
CA LEU A 249 -10.29 24.19 -2.79
C LEU A 249 -11.33 24.96 -1.98
N GLY A 250 -10.92 25.51 -0.83
CA GLY A 250 -11.78 26.30 0.07
C GLY A 250 -12.69 25.46 0.99
N LYS A 251 -12.57 24.13 0.98
CA LYS A 251 -13.33 23.21 1.86
C LYS A 251 -12.44 22.41 2.81
N GLU A 252 -11.17 22.78 2.94
CA GLU A 252 -10.13 22.07 3.70
C GLU A 252 -10.58 21.78 5.13
N LYS A 253 -10.98 22.82 5.90
CA LYS A 253 -11.41 22.66 7.30
C LYS A 253 -12.62 21.74 7.47
N VAL A 254 -13.56 21.76 6.53
CA VAL A 254 -14.77 20.92 6.59
C VAL A 254 -14.41 19.48 6.25
N ALA A 255 -13.57 19.27 5.24
CA ALA A 255 -13.08 17.95 4.87
C ALA A 255 -12.26 17.30 6.01
N ASP A 256 -11.42 18.09 6.70
CA ASP A 256 -10.65 17.61 7.85
C ASP A 256 -11.55 17.23 9.03
N ALA A 257 -12.60 18.02 9.31
CA ALA A 257 -13.59 17.68 10.34
C ALA A 257 -14.32 16.37 10.02
N ARG A 258 -14.71 16.15 8.75
CA ARG A 258 -15.38 14.90 8.30
C ARG A 258 -14.45 13.70 8.33
N ARG A 259 -13.17 13.89 8.01
CA ARG A 259 -12.16 12.83 8.17
C ARG A 259 -11.96 12.47 9.64
N LYS A 260 -11.93 13.45 10.53
CA LYS A 260 -11.84 13.24 11.98
C LYS A 260 -13.10 12.55 12.54
N GLU A 261 -14.29 12.88 12.04
CA GLU A 261 -15.54 12.18 12.36
C GLU A 261 -15.45 10.68 12.00
N LEU A 262 -15.03 10.36 10.77
CA LEU A 262 -14.83 8.98 10.30
C LEU A 262 -13.74 8.23 11.08
N SER A 263 -12.79 8.94 11.70
CA SER A 263 -11.74 8.31 12.51
C SER A 263 -12.27 7.64 13.77
N LYS A 264 -13.45 8.04 14.27
CA LYS A 264 -14.09 7.51 15.50
C LYS A 264 -13.13 7.39 16.69
N ASN A 265 -12.20 8.34 16.84
CA ASN A 265 -11.20 8.34 17.92
C ASN A 265 -10.25 7.12 17.93
N THR A 266 -10.03 6.48 16.79
CA THR A 266 -9.08 5.34 16.65
C THR A 266 -7.61 5.78 16.61
N LYS A 267 -7.33 7.08 16.47
CA LYS A 267 -5.97 7.63 16.22
C LYS A 267 -5.26 6.94 15.04
N SER A 268 -6.00 6.62 13.99
CA SER A 268 -5.52 5.84 12.84
C SER A 268 -6.08 6.37 11.52
N ASP A 269 -5.18 6.82 10.64
CA ASP A 269 -5.55 7.17 9.26
C ASP A 269 -6.03 5.93 8.48
N HIS A 270 -5.39 4.78 8.70
CA HIS A 270 -5.74 3.53 8.04
C HIS A 270 -7.15 3.03 8.41
N LEU A 271 -7.52 3.05 9.70
CA LEU A 271 -8.87 2.69 10.13
C LEU A 271 -9.91 3.74 9.73
N THR A 272 -9.50 4.99 9.54
CA THR A 272 -10.37 6.03 8.96
C THR A 272 -10.75 5.68 7.52
N VAL A 273 -9.83 5.11 6.73
CA VAL A 273 -10.13 4.58 5.39
C VAL A 273 -11.07 3.39 5.46
N VAL A 274 -10.87 2.46 6.40
CA VAL A 274 -11.80 1.34 6.63
C VAL A 274 -13.22 1.84 6.91
N ASN A 275 -13.38 2.76 7.86
CA ASN A 275 -14.68 3.33 8.22
C ASN A 275 -15.37 4.02 7.02
N ALA A 276 -14.60 4.77 6.22
CA ALA A 276 -15.10 5.41 5.00
C ALA A 276 -15.55 4.39 3.95
N PHE A 277 -14.77 3.34 3.76
CA PHE A 277 -15.07 2.28 2.80
C PHE A 277 -16.33 1.49 3.19
N THR A 278 -16.45 1.08 4.45
CA THR A 278 -17.62 0.38 4.98
C THR A 278 -18.90 1.21 4.81
N GLY A 279 -18.85 2.50 5.17
CA GLY A 279 -19.99 3.40 4.98
C GLY A 279 -20.37 3.61 3.50
N TRP A 280 -19.39 3.65 2.60
CA TRP A 280 -19.65 3.70 1.16
C TRP A 280 -20.33 2.42 0.66
N GLU A 281 -19.90 1.24 1.09
CA GLU A 281 -20.53 -0.02 0.66
C GLU A 281 -21.98 -0.15 1.16
N GLU A 282 -22.24 0.25 2.40
CA GLU A 282 -23.59 0.28 2.96
C GLU A 282 -24.52 1.22 2.19
N THR A 283 -24.06 2.42 1.85
CA THR A 283 -24.84 3.41 1.11
C THR A 283 -25.02 3.05 -0.35
N ARG A 284 -24.03 2.40 -0.96
CA ARG A 284 -24.11 1.82 -2.31
C ARG A 284 -25.19 0.74 -2.41
N ARG A 285 -25.34 -0.11 -1.39
CA ARG A 285 -26.42 -1.12 -1.33
C ARG A 285 -27.81 -0.49 -1.27
N ARG A 286 -27.95 0.72 -0.71
CA ARG A 286 -29.23 1.45 -0.62
C ARG A 286 -29.60 2.18 -1.92
N GLY A 287 -28.64 2.46 -2.79
CA GLY A 287 -28.87 3.01 -4.13
C GLY A 287 -27.84 4.06 -4.55
N PHE A 288 -27.88 4.41 -5.84
CA PHE A 288 -26.91 5.33 -6.44
C PHE A 288 -26.95 6.75 -5.88
N ARG A 289 -28.14 7.25 -5.51
CA ARG A 289 -28.28 8.60 -4.93
C ARG A 289 -27.62 8.68 -3.55
N THR A 290 -27.91 7.71 -2.67
CA THR A 290 -27.33 7.65 -1.33
C THR A 290 -25.81 7.44 -1.36
N GLU A 291 -25.29 6.67 -2.31
CA GLU A 291 -23.84 6.55 -2.53
C GLU A 291 -23.21 7.91 -2.86
N LYS A 292 -23.82 8.65 -3.79
CA LYS A 292 -23.33 9.96 -4.23
C LYS A 292 -23.38 10.98 -3.10
N ASP A 293 -24.47 11.01 -2.33
CA ASP A 293 -24.63 11.90 -1.19
C ASP A 293 -23.58 11.62 -0.10
N TYR A 294 -23.31 10.34 0.19
CA TYR A 294 -22.26 9.93 1.12
C TYR A 294 -20.86 10.36 0.66
N CYS A 295 -20.53 10.11 -0.62
CA CYS A 295 -19.26 10.53 -1.19
C CYS A 295 -19.09 12.06 -1.16
N TRP A 296 -20.17 12.80 -1.38
CA TRP A 296 -20.17 14.26 -1.30
C TRP A 296 -19.97 14.76 0.13
N GLU A 297 -20.72 14.20 1.09
CA GLU A 297 -20.66 14.61 2.50
C GLU A 297 -19.27 14.39 3.11
N TYR A 298 -18.65 13.25 2.81
CA TYR A 298 -17.35 12.86 3.37
C TYR A 298 -16.16 13.15 2.46
N PHE A 299 -16.38 13.87 1.35
CA PHE A 299 -15.34 14.22 0.38
C PHE A 299 -14.55 13.00 -0.11
N LEU A 300 -15.26 11.98 -0.59
CA LEU A 300 -14.70 10.74 -1.09
C LEU A 300 -14.81 10.64 -2.61
N SER A 301 -13.80 10.06 -3.25
CA SER A 301 -13.84 9.68 -4.65
C SER A 301 -14.45 8.29 -4.82
N SER A 302 -15.69 8.20 -5.34
CA SER A 302 -16.33 6.93 -5.69
C SER A 302 -15.48 6.12 -6.68
N ASN A 303 -14.78 6.79 -7.62
CA ASN A 303 -13.87 6.14 -8.56
C ASN A 303 -12.66 5.49 -7.87
N THR A 304 -12.14 6.11 -6.81
CA THR A 304 -11.07 5.50 -5.98
C THR A 304 -11.64 4.33 -5.19
N LEU A 305 -12.78 4.49 -4.52
CA LEU A 305 -13.42 3.43 -3.72
C LEU A 305 -13.72 2.19 -4.55
N GLN A 306 -14.23 2.36 -5.78
CA GLN A 306 -14.45 1.24 -6.69
C GLN A 306 -13.15 0.55 -7.12
N MET A 307 -12.04 1.29 -7.27
CA MET A 307 -10.73 0.69 -7.54
C MET A 307 -10.23 -0.12 -6.34
N LEU A 308 -10.35 0.43 -5.12
CA LEU A 308 -9.99 -0.27 -3.89
C LEU A 308 -10.78 -1.57 -3.73
N HIS A 309 -12.09 -1.54 -4.00
CA HIS A 309 -12.94 -2.74 -4.03
C HIS A 309 -12.40 -3.81 -5.00
N ASN A 310 -11.96 -3.43 -6.19
CA ASN A 310 -11.41 -4.38 -7.17
C ASN A 310 -10.06 -4.96 -6.73
N MET A 311 -9.23 -4.16 -6.06
CA MET A 311 -7.94 -4.62 -5.53
C MET A 311 -8.11 -5.60 -4.35
N LYS A 312 -9.11 -5.38 -3.48
CA LYS A 312 -9.47 -6.34 -2.42
C LYS A 312 -9.75 -7.74 -2.99
N GLY A 313 -10.52 -7.81 -4.08
CA GLY A 313 -10.79 -9.07 -4.76
C GLY A 313 -9.52 -9.76 -5.28
N GLN A 314 -8.60 -9.00 -5.89
CA GLN A 314 -7.31 -9.53 -6.37
C GLN A 314 -6.45 -10.06 -5.21
N PHE A 315 -6.37 -9.34 -4.09
CA PHE A 315 -5.63 -9.81 -2.92
C PHE A 315 -6.23 -11.09 -2.33
N ALA A 316 -7.56 -11.20 -2.26
CA ALA A 316 -8.22 -12.43 -1.83
C ALA A 316 -7.92 -13.61 -2.79
N GLU A 317 -7.87 -13.36 -4.11
CA GLU A 317 -7.45 -14.38 -5.09
C GLU A 317 -5.99 -14.81 -4.90
N HIS A 318 -5.09 -13.88 -4.59
CA HIS A 318 -3.69 -14.21 -4.28
C HIS A 318 -3.55 -15.06 -3.01
N LEU A 319 -4.27 -14.71 -1.94
CA LEU A 319 -4.29 -15.47 -0.70
C LEU A 319 -4.93 -16.86 -0.89
N LEU A 320 -5.96 -16.96 -1.73
CA LEU A 320 -6.60 -18.23 -2.07
C LEU A 320 -5.61 -19.13 -2.82
N ALA A 321 -4.91 -18.59 -3.82
CA ALA A 321 -3.89 -19.33 -4.57
C ALA A 321 -2.71 -19.76 -3.68
N ALA A 322 -2.36 -18.97 -2.66
CA ALA A 322 -1.35 -19.29 -1.67
C ALA A 322 -1.84 -20.24 -0.56
N GLY A 323 -3.14 -20.57 -0.52
CA GLY A 323 -3.73 -21.49 0.46
C GLY A 323 -3.98 -20.91 1.85
N PHE A 324 -4.15 -19.60 1.98
CA PHE A 324 -4.40 -18.94 3.27
C PHE A 324 -5.87 -18.60 3.53
N VAL A 325 -6.73 -18.63 2.50
CA VAL A 325 -8.19 -18.43 2.62
C VAL A 325 -8.94 -19.48 1.80
N ASN A 326 -10.21 -19.72 2.15
CA ASN A 326 -11.07 -20.71 1.47
C ASN A 326 -11.96 -20.11 0.36
N SER A 327 -11.98 -18.78 0.24
CA SER A 327 -12.88 -18.07 -0.67
C SER A 327 -12.17 -16.89 -1.32
N ARG A 328 -12.61 -16.55 -2.53
CA ARG A 328 -12.22 -15.32 -3.23
C ARG A 328 -12.97 -14.08 -2.74
N ASP A 329 -13.97 -14.26 -1.86
CA ASP A 329 -14.75 -13.16 -1.28
C ASP A 329 -14.01 -12.59 -0.07
N PRO A 330 -13.54 -11.32 -0.13
CA PRO A 330 -12.96 -10.63 1.03
C PRO A 330 -13.84 -10.65 2.28
N LYS A 331 -15.17 -10.78 2.10
CA LYS A 331 -16.18 -10.74 3.17
C LYS A 331 -16.63 -12.12 3.64
N ASP A 332 -15.94 -13.18 3.25
CA ASP A 332 -16.21 -14.52 3.76
C ASP A 332 -16.21 -14.53 5.31
N PRO A 333 -17.33 -14.92 5.96
CA PRO A 333 -17.45 -14.84 7.42
C PRO A 333 -16.37 -15.61 8.18
N LYS A 334 -15.91 -16.76 7.64
CA LYS A 334 -14.87 -17.58 8.28
C LYS A 334 -13.53 -16.85 8.36
N SER A 335 -13.26 -15.95 7.43
CA SER A 335 -12.02 -15.18 7.34
C SER A 335 -12.10 -13.81 8.06
N ASN A 336 -13.21 -13.53 8.74
CA ASN A 336 -13.54 -12.20 9.29
C ASN A 336 -14.06 -12.23 10.74
N THR A 337 -13.84 -13.31 11.48
CA THR A 337 -14.30 -13.46 12.88
C THR A 337 -13.75 -12.38 13.82
N ASN A 338 -12.60 -11.79 13.51
CA ASN A 338 -11.96 -10.74 14.31
C ASN A 338 -11.93 -9.36 13.61
N SER A 339 -12.70 -9.16 12.54
CA SER A 339 -12.64 -7.91 11.74
C SER A 339 -13.11 -6.65 12.50
N ASP A 340 -13.82 -6.80 13.61
CA ASP A 340 -14.23 -5.69 14.49
C ASP A 340 -13.24 -5.41 15.63
N ASN A 341 -12.18 -6.21 15.78
CA ASN A 341 -11.20 -6.04 16.85
C ASN A 341 -10.13 -4.98 16.48
N GLU A 342 -10.37 -3.73 16.87
CA GLU A 342 -9.48 -2.60 16.56
C GLU A 342 -8.00 -2.85 16.94
N LYS A 343 -7.74 -3.46 18.11
CA LYS A 343 -6.38 -3.73 18.58
C LYS A 343 -5.65 -4.70 17.66
N LEU A 344 -6.34 -5.73 17.20
CA LEU A 344 -5.80 -6.72 16.27
C LEU A 344 -5.55 -6.09 14.90
N LEU A 345 -6.47 -5.27 14.40
CA LEU A 345 -6.26 -4.53 13.14
C LEU A 345 -5.00 -3.65 13.20
N LYS A 346 -4.80 -2.92 14.31
CA LYS A 346 -3.58 -2.14 14.56
C LYS A 346 -2.33 -3.01 14.60
N ALA A 347 -2.41 -4.21 15.15
CA ALA A 347 -1.31 -5.16 15.16
C ALA A 347 -0.96 -5.67 13.75
N VAL A 348 -1.96 -5.95 12.90
CA VAL A 348 -1.72 -6.35 11.50
C VAL A 348 -1.18 -5.20 10.66
N ILE A 349 -1.65 -3.97 10.87
CA ILE A 349 -1.06 -2.76 10.27
C ILE A 349 0.42 -2.66 10.67
N CYS A 350 0.73 -2.86 11.96
CA CYS A 350 2.10 -2.88 12.46
C CYS A 350 2.95 -3.96 11.79
N ALA A 351 2.41 -5.16 11.58
CA ALA A 351 3.11 -6.25 10.90
C ALA A 351 3.57 -5.88 9.49
N GLY A 352 2.73 -5.15 8.75
CA GLY A 352 3.03 -4.70 7.39
C GLY A 352 3.87 -3.42 7.31
N LEU A 353 3.81 -2.54 8.31
CA LEU A 353 4.48 -1.22 8.24
C LEU A 353 5.80 -1.15 9.03
N TYR A 354 6.08 -2.09 9.92
CA TYR A 354 7.41 -2.19 10.53
C TYR A 354 8.48 -2.33 9.44
N PRO A 355 9.62 -1.58 9.50
CA PRO A 355 10.15 -0.80 10.63
C PRO A 355 9.84 0.71 10.59
N LYS A 356 8.85 1.15 9.80
CA LYS A 356 8.45 2.56 9.71
C LYS A 356 7.68 3.00 10.96
N VAL A 357 8.43 3.20 12.04
CA VAL A 357 7.93 3.51 13.38
C VAL A 357 8.35 4.93 13.77
N ALA A 358 7.50 5.62 14.53
CA ALA A 358 7.80 6.91 15.13
C ALA A 358 7.40 6.93 16.62
N LYS A 359 8.25 7.51 17.46
CA LYS A 359 7.96 7.77 18.87
C LYS A 359 7.29 9.12 19.03
N ILE A 360 6.14 9.16 19.70
CA ILE A 360 5.45 10.41 20.03
C ILE A 360 6.24 11.15 21.11
N ARG A 361 6.51 12.44 20.89
CA ARG A 361 7.06 13.31 21.94
C ARG A 361 5.95 14.19 22.50
N PRO A 362 5.64 14.12 23.81
CA PRO A 362 4.68 15.02 24.44
C PRO A 362 5.11 16.48 24.22
N SER A 363 4.22 17.28 23.64
CA SER A 363 4.44 18.72 23.46
C SER A 363 3.79 19.48 24.61
N PHE A 364 4.58 19.97 25.56
CA PHE A 364 4.10 20.77 26.70
C PHE A 364 3.93 22.27 26.37
N SER A 365 3.97 22.66 25.09
CA SER A 365 3.87 24.07 24.68
C SER A 365 2.43 24.55 24.59
N LYS A 366 2.04 25.47 25.48
CA LYS A 366 0.71 26.11 25.48
C LYS A 366 0.40 26.97 24.24
N LYS A 367 1.40 27.30 23.41
CA LYS A 367 1.25 28.27 22.29
C LYS A 367 1.07 27.64 20.90
N ARG A 368 1.49 26.38 20.69
CA ARG A 368 1.29 25.63 19.43
C ARG A 368 1.15 24.13 19.73
N LYS A 369 -0.08 23.63 19.70
CA LYS A 369 -0.42 22.21 19.86
C LYS A 369 -0.06 21.38 18.60
N MET A 370 1.20 21.39 18.18
CA MET A 370 1.63 20.47 17.13
C MET A 370 2.40 19.32 17.78
N VAL A 371 1.91 18.10 17.54
CA VAL A 371 2.61 16.88 17.95
C VAL A 371 3.87 16.76 17.12
N LYS A 372 5.00 16.60 17.80
CA LYS A 372 6.24 16.19 17.15
C LYS A 372 6.46 14.72 17.42
N VAL A 373 6.95 14.03 16.41
CA VAL A 373 7.28 12.61 16.50
C VAL A 373 8.72 12.41 16.08
N CYS A 374 9.36 11.35 16.54
CA CYS A 374 10.75 11.06 16.27
C CYS A 374 10.89 9.70 15.62
N THR A 375 11.56 9.63 14.47
CA THR A 375 11.91 8.37 13.80
C THR A 375 13.37 8.03 14.09
N LYS A 376 13.75 6.76 13.93
CA LYS A 376 15.15 6.31 14.06
C LYS A 376 16.07 7.00 13.04
N THR A 377 15.59 7.12 11.81
CA THR A 377 16.38 7.55 10.64
C THR A 377 16.43 9.06 10.47
N ASP A 378 15.31 9.75 10.67
CA ASP A 378 15.16 11.15 10.29
C ASP A 378 15.13 12.10 11.50
N GLY A 379 15.30 11.57 12.72
CA GLY A 379 15.17 12.36 13.94
C GLY A 379 13.76 12.92 14.10
N THR A 380 13.65 14.20 14.43
CA THR A 380 12.35 14.84 14.69
C THR A 380 11.63 15.20 13.39
N VAL A 381 10.41 14.70 13.22
CA VAL A 381 9.55 14.91 12.06
C VAL A 381 8.16 15.39 12.48
N ASN A 382 7.37 15.86 11.52
CA ASN A 382 6.01 16.35 11.76
C ASN A 382 4.96 15.35 11.23
N ILE A 383 3.73 15.44 11.74
CA ILE A 383 2.58 14.77 11.15
C ILE A 383 2.01 15.66 10.04
N HIS A 384 1.65 15.07 8.90
CA HIS A 384 1.10 15.80 7.75
C HIS A 384 -0.29 16.40 8.09
N PRO A 385 -0.63 17.62 7.63
CA PRO A 385 -1.92 18.26 7.92
C PRO A 385 -3.17 17.46 7.53
N LYS A 386 -3.05 16.54 6.56
CA LYS A 386 -4.14 15.65 6.16
C LYS A 386 -4.46 14.57 7.21
N SER A 387 -3.47 14.15 8.00
CA SER A 387 -3.62 13.05 8.95
C SER A 387 -4.59 13.42 10.07
N VAL A 388 -5.40 12.46 10.51
CA VAL A 388 -6.32 12.64 11.66
C VAL A 388 -5.59 12.90 12.98
N ASN A 389 -4.29 12.59 13.04
CA ASN A 389 -3.45 12.72 14.22
C ASN A 389 -2.68 14.05 14.32
N VAL A 390 -2.82 14.98 13.35
CA VAL A 390 -2.01 16.21 13.33
C VAL A 390 -2.26 17.15 14.53
N GLU A 391 -3.50 17.20 14.99
CA GLU A 391 -3.95 18.01 16.14
C GLU A 391 -4.30 17.15 17.37
N GLU A 392 -4.03 15.83 17.32
CA GLU A 392 -4.30 14.93 18.44
C GLU A 392 -3.32 15.22 19.58
N THR A 393 -3.80 15.28 20.83
CA THR A 393 -2.92 15.48 22.00
C THR A 393 -3.03 14.34 23.00
N GLU A 394 -4.06 13.51 22.87
CA GLU A 394 -4.39 12.44 23.79
C GLU A 394 -4.19 11.10 23.08
N PHE A 395 -2.95 10.62 23.15
CA PHE A 395 -2.57 9.28 22.72
C PHE A 395 -2.59 8.33 23.92
N HIS A 396 -3.08 7.12 23.70
CA HIS A 396 -3.03 6.01 24.66
C HIS A 396 -1.62 5.41 24.75
N TYR A 397 -0.90 5.39 23.62
CA TYR A 397 0.44 4.81 23.48
C TYR A 397 1.43 5.84 22.92
N ASN A 398 2.72 5.58 23.10
CA ASN A 398 3.78 6.48 22.68
C ASN A 398 4.34 6.19 21.28
N TRP A 399 3.68 5.33 20.49
CA TRP A 399 4.21 4.81 19.25
C TRP A 399 3.21 4.93 18.10
N LEU A 400 3.72 5.35 16.94
CA LEU A 400 3.02 5.34 15.67
C LEU A 400 3.75 4.43 14.68
N VAL A 401 3.01 3.76 13.80
CA VAL A 401 3.51 3.24 12.53
C VAL A 401 3.02 4.12 11.38
N TYR A 402 3.78 4.23 10.31
CA TYR A 402 3.44 5.05 9.14
C TYR A 402 3.81 4.34 7.83
N HIS A 403 3.16 4.72 6.72
CA HIS A 403 3.49 4.15 5.41
C HIS A 403 4.25 5.14 4.53
N LEU A 404 3.67 6.32 4.26
CA LEU A 404 4.25 7.31 3.36
C LEU A 404 4.93 8.44 4.14
N LYS A 405 6.20 8.68 3.81
CA LYS A 405 7.00 9.81 4.28
C LYS A 405 7.20 10.78 3.12
N MET A 406 6.95 12.07 3.36
CA MET A 406 7.13 13.13 2.37
C MET A 406 8.13 14.15 2.88
N ARG A 407 9.03 14.62 1.99
CA ARG A 407 9.90 15.75 2.27
C ARG A 407 9.51 16.96 1.41
N THR A 408 9.22 18.07 2.07
CA THR A 408 9.09 19.39 1.44
C THR A 408 10.14 20.33 2.05
N SER A 409 9.73 21.32 2.85
CA SER A 409 10.61 22.12 3.72
C SER A 409 11.00 21.39 5.01
N SER A 410 10.25 20.36 5.37
CA SER A 410 10.46 19.47 6.51
C SER A 410 9.93 18.08 6.16
N ILE A 411 10.21 17.10 7.01
CA ILE A 411 9.73 15.73 6.83
C ILE A 411 8.36 15.60 7.49
N TYR A 412 7.42 15.02 6.76
CA TYR A 412 6.04 14.78 7.19
C TYR A 412 5.67 13.31 7.04
N LEU A 413 5.04 12.74 8.06
CA LEU A 413 4.37 11.44 7.97
C LEU A 413 2.96 11.68 7.41
N TYR A 414 2.67 11.15 6.22
CA TYR A 414 1.43 11.40 5.51
C TYR A 414 0.23 10.74 6.18
N ASP A 415 0.42 9.49 6.58
CA ASP A 415 -0.56 8.60 7.17
C ASP A 415 0.10 7.80 8.31
N CYS A 416 -0.56 7.76 9.46
CA CYS A 416 -0.02 7.07 10.63
C CYS A 416 -1.11 6.41 11.50
N THR A 417 -0.69 5.49 12.35
CA THR A 417 -1.57 4.78 13.28
C THR A 417 -0.88 4.54 14.61
N GLU A 418 -1.56 4.91 15.68
CA GLU A 418 -1.16 4.57 17.03
C GLU A 418 -1.16 3.06 17.25
N VAL A 419 -0.07 2.54 17.82
CA VAL A 419 0.10 1.12 18.13
C VAL A 419 0.62 0.89 19.54
N SER A 420 0.23 -0.24 20.12
CA SER A 420 0.78 -0.73 21.39
C SER A 420 2.24 -1.17 21.20
N PRO A 421 3.12 -0.98 22.20
CA PRO A 421 4.47 -1.52 22.14
C PRO A 421 4.50 -3.05 22.02
N TYR A 422 3.45 -3.78 22.44
CA TYR A 422 3.37 -5.23 22.24
C TYR A 422 3.24 -5.62 20.77
N CYS A 423 2.63 -4.77 19.93
CA CYS A 423 2.61 -4.99 18.48
C CYS A 423 4.03 -4.90 17.89
N LEU A 424 4.79 -3.88 18.32
CA LEU A 424 6.19 -3.69 17.93
C LEU A 424 7.08 -4.81 18.48
N LEU A 425 6.80 -5.28 19.70
CA LEU A 425 7.51 -6.39 20.31
C LEU A 425 7.33 -7.68 19.54
N PHE A 426 6.11 -7.98 19.07
CA PHE A 426 5.86 -9.22 18.35
C PHE A 426 6.35 -9.16 16.90
N PHE A 427 6.03 -8.09 16.16
CA PHE A 427 6.33 -8.00 14.72
C PHE A 427 7.64 -7.32 14.35
N GLY A 428 8.32 -6.68 15.32
CA GLY A 428 9.55 -5.96 15.09
C GLY A 428 10.80 -6.84 15.00
N GLY A 429 11.97 -6.23 15.14
CA GLY A 429 13.25 -6.91 15.02
C GLY A 429 13.74 -7.54 16.33
N ASP A 430 15.03 -7.40 16.62
CA ASP A 430 15.72 -8.08 17.71
C ASP A 430 15.21 -7.63 19.08
N ILE A 431 15.10 -8.57 20.02
CA ILE A 431 14.60 -8.33 21.38
C ILE A 431 15.75 -8.44 22.40
N SER A 432 16.05 -7.33 23.07
CA SER A 432 16.99 -7.26 24.20
C SER A 432 16.29 -6.85 25.50
N ILE A 433 16.73 -7.43 26.61
CA ILE A 433 16.21 -7.12 27.96
C ILE A 433 17.22 -6.20 28.63
N GLN A 434 16.75 -5.06 29.10
CA GLN A 434 17.56 -4.04 29.76
C GLN A 434 17.00 -3.75 31.16
N LYS A 435 17.84 -3.25 32.05
CA LYS A 435 17.43 -2.72 33.35
C LYS A 435 17.67 -1.22 33.37
N ASP A 436 16.64 -0.45 33.68
CA ASP A 436 16.75 0.98 33.95
C ASP A 436 16.19 1.28 35.34
N LYS A 437 17.05 1.78 36.25
CA LYS A 437 16.69 2.17 37.62
C LYS A 437 15.78 1.15 38.34
N ASP A 438 16.23 -0.11 38.35
CA ASP A 438 15.57 -1.27 38.98
C ASP A 438 14.25 -1.73 38.33
N GLN A 439 13.89 -1.19 37.17
CA GLN A 439 12.73 -1.66 36.39
C GLN A 439 13.18 -2.44 35.16
N ASP A 440 12.49 -3.56 34.92
CA ASP A 440 12.67 -4.35 33.70
C ASP A 440 12.13 -3.56 32.50
N THR A 441 12.99 -3.41 31.48
CA THR A 441 12.67 -2.76 30.21
C THR A 441 12.98 -3.70 29.07
N ILE A 442 12.15 -3.67 28.05
CA ILE A 442 12.38 -4.41 26.80
C ILE A 442 12.73 -3.40 25.72
N ALA A 443 13.73 -3.73 24.92
CA ALA A 443 14.09 -2.98 23.72
C ALA A 443 13.86 -3.84 22.47
N VAL A 444 13.27 -3.22 21.45
CA VAL A 444 13.14 -3.76 20.10
C VAL A 444 14.02 -2.92 19.17
N ASP A 445 14.93 -3.57 18.44
CA ASP A 445 15.95 -2.92 17.61
C ASP A 445 16.72 -1.82 18.34
N GLU A 446 16.95 -2.02 19.63
CA GLU A 446 17.66 -1.16 20.59
C GLU A 446 17.01 0.21 20.88
N TRP A 447 16.26 0.80 19.93
CA TRP A 447 15.73 2.16 20.05
C TRP A 447 14.26 2.22 20.51
N ILE A 448 13.49 1.15 20.30
CA ILE A 448 12.09 1.04 20.75
C ILE A 448 12.12 0.46 22.16
N VAL A 449 12.19 1.35 23.16
CA VAL A 449 12.32 0.96 24.58
C VAL A 449 11.03 1.29 25.34
N PHE A 450 10.52 0.30 26.08
CA PHE A 450 9.35 0.44 26.95
C PHE A 450 9.45 -0.51 28.17
N GLN A 451 8.69 -0.22 29.22
CA GLN A 451 8.67 -1.04 30.43
C GLN A 451 7.82 -2.29 30.21
N SER A 452 8.36 -3.46 30.53
CA SER A 452 7.59 -4.70 30.54
C SER A 452 8.38 -5.78 31.28
N PRO A 453 7.72 -6.71 31.99
CA PRO A 453 8.41 -7.81 32.67
C PRO A 453 9.27 -8.64 31.71
N ALA A 454 10.50 -8.98 32.13
CA ALA A 454 11.44 -9.77 31.31
C ALA A 454 10.86 -11.10 30.79
N ARG A 455 9.92 -11.71 31.53
CA ARG A 455 9.21 -12.94 31.11
C ARG A 455 8.45 -12.76 29.79
N ILE A 456 7.96 -11.55 29.48
CA ILE A 456 7.22 -11.28 28.26
C ILE A 456 8.16 -11.33 27.04
N ALA A 457 9.40 -10.86 27.16
CA ALA A 457 10.40 -10.99 26.09
C ALA A 457 10.65 -12.47 25.73
N ASN A 458 10.78 -13.33 26.74
CA ASN A 458 10.97 -14.77 26.52
C ASN A 458 9.72 -15.43 25.90
N LEU A 459 8.53 -15.05 26.36
CA LEU A 459 7.27 -15.49 25.75
C LEU A 459 7.21 -15.13 24.27
N VAL A 460 7.53 -13.89 23.91
CA VAL A 460 7.52 -13.45 22.50
C VAL A 460 8.54 -14.22 21.66
N LYS A 461 9.75 -14.44 22.17
CA LYS A 461 10.77 -15.24 21.47
C LYS A 461 10.26 -16.65 21.14
N ASN A 462 9.61 -17.30 22.10
CA ASN A 462 9.03 -18.63 21.89
C ASN A 462 7.85 -18.59 20.91
N LEU A 463 6.95 -17.61 21.03
CA LEU A 463 5.80 -17.48 20.13
C LEU A 463 6.21 -17.15 18.69
N ARG A 464 7.30 -16.39 18.48
CA ARG A 464 7.86 -16.17 17.15
C ARG A 464 8.37 -17.48 16.53
N GLN A 465 9.06 -18.30 17.30
CA GLN A 465 9.52 -19.62 16.84
C GLN A 465 8.33 -20.54 16.48
N GLU A 466 7.29 -20.60 17.33
CA GLU A 466 6.09 -21.39 17.04
C GLU A 466 5.36 -20.89 15.78
N LEU A 467 5.35 -19.58 15.54
CA LEU A 467 4.80 -19.01 14.30
C LEU A 467 5.65 -19.38 13.07
N ASP A 468 6.97 -19.37 13.20
CA ASP A 468 7.87 -19.79 12.12
C ASP A 468 7.67 -21.28 11.78
N ASP A 469 7.53 -22.14 12.78
CA ASP A 469 7.21 -23.56 12.61
C ASP A 469 5.87 -23.76 11.90
N LEU A 470 4.82 -23.03 12.33
CA LEU A 470 3.50 -23.05 11.68
C LEU A 470 3.59 -22.62 10.21
N LEU A 471 4.32 -21.54 9.92
CA LEU A 471 4.52 -21.08 8.54
C LEU A 471 5.33 -22.09 7.72
N GLN A 472 6.32 -22.76 8.32
CA GLN A 472 7.12 -23.79 7.68
C GLN A 472 6.25 -25.00 7.28
N GLU A 473 5.38 -25.47 8.16
CA GLU A 473 4.43 -26.55 7.85
C GLU A 473 3.50 -26.17 6.68
N LYS A 474 3.07 -24.91 6.60
CA LYS A 474 2.25 -24.39 5.50
C LYS A 474 3.00 -24.24 4.17
N ILE A 475 4.34 -24.32 4.14
CA ILE A 475 5.10 -24.34 2.87
C ILE A 475 4.85 -25.66 2.14
N GLU A 476 4.84 -26.76 2.88
CA GLU A 476 4.69 -28.13 2.37
C GLU A 476 3.22 -28.47 2.13
N ASN A 477 2.33 -28.07 3.05
CA ASN A 477 0.90 -28.31 2.96
C ASN A 477 0.09 -27.01 3.14
N PRO A 478 -0.02 -26.18 2.09
CA PRO A 478 -0.74 -24.90 2.17
C PRO A 478 -2.24 -25.15 2.34
N HIS A 479 -2.74 -24.86 3.54
CA HIS A 479 -4.15 -24.92 3.88
C HIS A 479 -4.53 -23.79 4.86
N PRO A 480 -5.74 -23.22 4.73
CA PRO A 480 -6.20 -22.17 5.64
C PRO A 480 -6.32 -22.70 7.06
N VAL A 481 -6.07 -21.84 8.04
CA VAL A 481 -6.29 -22.17 9.46
C VAL A 481 -7.77 -22.40 9.71
N ASP A 482 -8.14 -23.54 10.29
CA ASP A 482 -9.53 -23.79 10.72
C ASP A 482 -9.76 -23.28 12.14
N TRP A 483 -10.23 -22.04 12.25
CA TRP A 483 -10.57 -21.40 13.52
C TRP A 483 -11.75 -22.05 14.26
N ASN A 484 -12.45 -23.01 13.65
CA ASN A 484 -13.46 -23.81 14.37
C ASN A 484 -12.81 -24.95 15.17
N ASP A 485 -11.62 -25.40 14.78
CA ASP A 485 -10.84 -26.38 15.54
C ASP A 485 -9.96 -25.65 16.57
N THR A 486 -10.57 -25.35 17.72
CA THR A 486 -9.92 -24.68 18.85
C THR A 486 -8.85 -25.53 19.55
N LYS A 487 -8.76 -26.84 19.23
CA LYS A 487 -7.76 -27.75 19.80
C LYS A 487 -6.54 -27.94 18.90
N SER A 488 -6.57 -27.42 17.67
CA SER A 488 -5.44 -27.46 16.76
C SER A 488 -4.26 -26.64 17.30
N ARG A 489 -3.03 -27.06 16.97
CA ARG A 489 -1.80 -26.32 17.31
C ARG A 489 -1.84 -24.91 16.70
N ASP A 490 -2.22 -24.79 15.43
CA ASP A 490 -2.33 -23.51 14.71
C ASP A 490 -3.21 -22.52 15.48
N THR A 491 -4.43 -22.91 15.84
CA THR A 491 -5.37 -22.03 16.55
C THR A 491 -4.85 -21.67 17.94
N ALA A 492 -4.21 -22.60 18.66
CA ALA A 492 -3.63 -22.32 19.98
C ALA A 492 -2.50 -21.28 19.90
N VAL A 493 -1.57 -21.44 18.96
CA VAL A 493 -0.45 -20.49 18.75
C VAL A 493 -0.99 -19.11 18.36
N LEU A 494 -1.87 -19.04 17.37
CA LEU A 494 -2.43 -17.78 16.90
C LEU A 494 -3.29 -17.09 17.97
N THR A 495 -4.04 -17.84 18.77
CA THR A 495 -4.81 -17.29 19.90
C THR A 495 -3.88 -16.70 20.97
N ALA A 496 -2.80 -17.39 21.32
CA ALA A 496 -1.81 -16.87 22.29
C ALA A 496 -1.14 -15.58 21.80
N ILE A 497 -0.88 -15.47 20.48
CA ILE A 497 -0.36 -14.25 19.86
C ILE A 497 -1.41 -13.13 19.94
N ILE A 498 -2.67 -13.40 19.62
CA ILE A 498 -3.77 -12.43 19.72
C ILE A 498 -3.93 -11.93 21.16
N ASP A 499 -3.88 -12.82 22.15
CA ASP A 499 -3.98 -12.45 23.57
C ASP A 499 -2.84 -11.51 23.98
N LEU A 500 -1.61 -11.84 23.60
CA LEU A 500 -0.43 -11.00 23.87
C LEU A 500 -0.59 -9.58 23.29
N ILE A 501 -0.92 -9.46 22.01
CA ILE A 501 -0.93 -8.16 21.31
C ILE A 501 -2.16 -7.31 21.65
N THR A 502 -3.24 -7.93 22.15
CA THR A 502 -4.47 -7.21 22.55
C THR A 502 -4.50 -6.86 24.05
N THR A 503 -3.53 -7.32 24.84
CA THR A 503 -3.36 -6.98 26.25
C THR A 503 -3.07 -5.48 26.43
N GLN A 504 -3.75 -4.82 27.39
CA GLN A 504 -3.53 -3.41 27.71
C GLN A 504 -2.32 -3.23 28.63
N GLU A 505 -1.56 -2.16 28.42
CA GLU A 505 -0.63 -1.65 29.43
C GLU A 505 -1.38 -0.94 30.56
N ASN A 506 -0.90 -1.07 31.79
CA ASN A 506 -1.29 -0.18 32.89
C ASN A 506 -0.75 1.24 32.60
N GLU A 507 -1.53 2.28 32.90
CA GLU A 507 -1.28 3.69 32.52
C GLU A 507 0.05 4.32 32.98
N SER A 508 0.86 3.63 33.78
CA SER A 508 2.06 4.15 34.44
C SER A 508 3.34 4.19 33.60
N ALA A 509 3.39 3.56 32.42
CA ALA A 509 4.63 3.40 31.63
C ALA A 509 5.05 4.59 30.73
N ARG A 510 4.47 5.80 30.94
CA ARG A 510 4.40 6.86 29.92
C ARG A 510 5.70 7.63 29.60
N ASN A 511 6.82 7.50 30.32
CA ASN A 511 7.94 8.46 30.19
C ASN A 511 9.35 7.83 30.07
N TYR A 512 9.85 7.62 28.84
CA TYR A 512 11.29 7.44 28.60
C TYR A 512 11.79 8.19 27.37
N ALA A 513 12.94 8.83 27.50
CA ALA A 513 13.63 9.48 26.38
C ALA A 513 14.19 8.41 25.40
N PRO A 514 14.15 8.66 24.08
CA PRO A 514 14.82 7.78 23.11
C PRO A 514 16.34 7.79 23.33
N ARG A 515 16.98 6.61 23.32
CA ARG A 515 18.44 6.49 23.24
C ARG A 515 18.83 6.55 21.77
N PHE A 516 19.35 7.68 21.31
CA PHE A 516 20.05 7.76 20.03
C PHE A 516 21.54 7.56 20.28
N GLN A 517 22.16 6.61 19.58
CA GLN A 517 23.62 6.52 19.56
C GLN A 517 24.16 7.81 18.92
N GLY A 518 24.65 8.75 19.73
CA GLY A 518 25.21 10.02 19.24
C GLY A 518 25.32 11.14 20.27
N GLU A 519 24.50 11.16 21.33
CA GLU A 519 24.65 12.17 22.39
C GLU A 519 25.75 11.74 23.37
N ARG A 520 27.00 12.05 23.04
CA ARG A 520 28.07 12.11 24.03
C ARG A 520 27.67 13.16 25.07
N TYR A 521 27.51 12.70 26.31
CA TYR A 521 27.42 13.54 27.49
C TYR A 521 28.54 14.60 27.47
N SER A 522 28.16 15.86 27.47
CA SER A 522 28.97 17.00 27.91
C SER A 522 28.26 17.67 29.07
#